data_AF-A0A9P5Y4B5-F1
#
_entry.id   AF-A0A9P5Y4B5-F1
#
_cell.length_a   1.000
_cell.length_b   1.000
_cell.length_c   1.000
_cell.angle_alpha   90.00
_cell.angle_beta   90.00
_cell.angle_gamma   90.00
#
_symmetry.space_group_name_H-M   'P 1'
#
loop_
_entity.id
_entity.type
_entity.pdbx_description
1 polymer ?
#
loop_
_entity_poly.entity_id
_entity_poly.type
_entity_poly.pdbx_seq_one_letter_code
_entity_poly.pdbx_strand_id
1 'polypeptide(L)'
;MITVPPSATLAEIKEEALSALISDVNQVEDVPKVTSGDDFEICRAAKDKGKPTGEFEALDLTRQVRDYGLSGWDTLYLQFRDSSGDLLPVTFSQPTIEDEDEEPPIEEDFPMSSTSKGKRKAQFDD
;
A
#
# COMPACT_ATOMS: atom_id res chain seq x y z
N MET A 1 14.08 2.96 -1.87
CA MET A 1 13.35 2.30 -2.97
C MET A 1 14.25 1.20 -3.50
N ILE A 2 13.74 -0.03 -3.60
CA ILE A 2 14.47 -1.19 -4.12
C ILE A 2 14.10 -1.37 -5.59
N THR A 3 15.08 -1.59 -6.45
CA THR A 3 14.89 -1.75 -7.90
C THR A 3 15.54 -3.04 -8.35
N VAL A 4 14.72 -4.03 -8.70
CA VAL A 4 15.18 -5.36 -9.12
C VAL A 4 14.56 -5.77 -10.46
N PRO A 5 15.23 -6.61 -11.26
CA PRO A 5 14.62 -7.17 -12.47
C PRO A 5 13.45 -8.11 -12.14
N PRO A 6 12.49 -8.32 -13.05
CA PRO A 6 11.33 -9.19 -12.80
C PRO A 6 11.70 -10.68 -12.63
N SER A 7 12.91 -11.08 -13.05
CA SER A 7 13.48 -12.41 -12.86
C SER A 7 14.09 -12.61 -11.47
N ALA A 8 14.28 -11.53 -10.70
CA ALA A 8 14.78 -11.60 -9.34
C ALA A 8 13.80 -12.36 -8.44
N THR A 9 14.35 -12.98 -7.40
CA THR A 9 13.59 -13.67 -6.36
C THR A 9 13.21 -12.70 -5.25
N LEU A 10 12.17 -13.03 -4.50
CA LEU A 10 11.82 -12.27 -3.30
C LEU A 10 12.89 -12.40 -2.20
N ALA A 11 13.69 -13.46 -2.20
CA ALA A 11 14.85 -13.60 -1.32
C ALA A 11 15.87 -12.45 -1.52
N GLU A 12 16.15 -12.07 -2.78
CA GLU A 12 17.05 -10.95 -3.09
C GLU A 12 16.47 -9.62 -2.59
N ILE A 13 15.16 -9.40 -2.74
CA ILE A 13 14.49 -8.22 -2.17
C ILE A 13 14.58 -8.22 -0.64
N LYS A 14 14.45 -9.39 -0.01
CA LYS A 14 14.53 -9.54 1.46
C LYS A 14 15.92 -9.20 1.97
N GLU A 15 16.97 -9.59 1.26
CA GLU A 15 18.35 -9.23 1.61
C GLU A 15 18.60 -7.72 1.48
N GLU A 16 18.12 -7.10 0.40
CA GLU A 16 18.21 -5.64 0.24
C GLU A 16 17.41 -4.90 1.33
N ALA A 17 16.21 -5.39 1.66
CA ALA A 17 15.40 -4.85 2.74
C ALA A 17 16.09 -4.99 4.10
N LEU A 18 16.67 -6.16 4.39
CA LEU A 18 17.45 -6.37 5.61
C LEU A 18 18.61 -5.36 5.69
N SER A 19 19.38 -5.21 4.60
CA SER A 19 20.50 -4.26 4.55
C SER A 19 20.04 -2.82 4.80
N ALA A 20 18.85 -2.45 4.34
CA ALA A 20 18.27 -1.13 4.61
C ALA A 20 17.81 -0.99 6.07
N LEU A 21 17.23 -2.04 6.67
CA LEU A 21 16.73 -2.04 8.05
C LEU A 21 17.84 -1.99 9.09
N ILE A 22 18.99 -2.59 8.82
CA ILE A 22 20.16 -2.59 9.72
C ILE A 22 21.05 -1.34 9.54
N SER A 23 20.77 -0.51 8.53
CA SER A 23 21.52 0.71 8.29
C SER A 23 21.26 1.73 9.39
N ASP A 24 22.30 2.52 9.76
CA ASP A 24 22.28 3.49 10.87
C ASP A 24 21.16 4.55 10.80
N VAL A 25 20.51 4.69 9.64
CA VAL A 25 19.36 5.59 9.42
C VAL A 25 18.05 5.09 10.05
N ASN A 26 17.96 3.83 10.49
CA ASN A 26 16.73 3.25 11.05
C ASN A 26 16.64 3.42 12.58
N GLN A 27 16.69 4.66 13.07
CA GLN A 27 16.54 4.99 14.50
C GLN A 27 15.13 5.45 14.88
N VAL A 28 14.11 4.86 14.27
CA VAL A 28 12.71 5.15 14.62
C VAL A 28 12.32 4.29 15.83
N GLU A 29 11.92 4.92 16.94
CA GLU A 29 11.67 4.24 18.22
C GLU A 29 10.56 3.18 18.15
N ASP A 30 9.58 3.34 17.25
CA ASP A 30 8.42 2.45 17.09
C ASP A 30 8.64 1.28 16.11
N VAL A 31 9.81 1.15 15.48
CA VAL A 31 10.11 0.06 14.55
C VAL A 31 10.86 -1.07 15.26
N PRO A 32 10.38 -2.33 15.19
CA PRO A 32 11.10 -3.46 15.77
C PRO A 32 12.53 -3.57 15.24
N LYS A 33 13.48 -3.83 16.15
CA LYS A 33 14.89 -4.03 15.77
C LYS A 33 15.06 -5.36 15.06
N VAL A 34 15.67 -5.30 13.88
CA VAL A 34 15.92 -6.45 13.03
C VAL A 34 17.40 -6.77 13.06
N THR A 35 17.74 -8.03 13.23
CA THR A 35 19.14 -8.52 13.25
C THR A 35 19.39 -9.54 12.15
N SER A 36 18.35 -10.25 11.73
CA SER A 36 18.43 -11.34 10.77
C SER A 36 17.26 -11.29 9.78
N GLY A 37 17.43 -11.98 8.65
CA GLY A 37 16.33 -12.18 7.69
C GLY A 37 15.19 -13.03 8.23
N ASP A 38 15.38 -13.74 9.33
CA ASP A 38 14.31 -14.56 9.94
C ASP A 38 13.39 -13.71 10.84
N ASP A 39 13.81 -12.50 11.21
CA ASP A 39 13.08 -11.61 12.13
C ASP A 39 11.87 -10.92 11.48
N PHE A 40 11.67 -11.08 10.17
CA PHE A 40 10.55 -10.51 9.44
C PHE A 40 10.19 -11.31 8.18
N GLU A 41 8.99 -11.09 7.66
CA GLU A 41 8.54 -11.60 6.37
C GLU A 41 8.12 -10.47 5.44
N ILE A 42 8.26 -10.71 4.13
CA ILE A 42 7.72 -9.82 3.10
C ILE A 42 6.28 -10.23 2.81
N CYS A 43 5.36 -9.27 2.93
CA CYS A 43 3.94 -9.50 2.74
C CYS A 43 3.36 -8.53 1.70
N ARG A 44 2.24 -8.93 1.09
CA ARG A 44 1.39 -8.06 0.29
C ARG A 44 0.05 -7.83 0.97
N ALA A 45 -0.53 -6.65 0.79
CA ALA A 45 -1.91 -6.42 1.20
C ALA A 45 -2.86 -7.25 0.32
N ALA A 46 -3.71 -8.06 0.93
CA ALA A 46 -4.74 -8.81 0.23
C ALA A 46 -5.82 -7.84 -0.28
N LYS A 47 -6.11 -7.91 -1.58
CA LYS A 47 -7.10 -7.07 -2.24
C LYS A 47 -8.28 -7.92 -2.68
N ASP A 48 -9.48 -7.62 -2.19
CA ASP A 48 -10.73 -8.19 -2.72
C ASP A 48 -11.35 -7.20 -3.71
N LYS A 49 -11.48 -7.61 -4.97
CA LYS A 49 -12.01 -6.76 -6.06
C LYS A 49 -11.38 -5.35 -6.14
N GLY A 50 -10.08 -5.28 -5.87
CA GLY A 50 -9.32 -4.02 -5.88
C GLY A 50 -9.40 -3.19 -4.59
N LYS A 51 -10.16 -3.61 -3.58
CA LYS A 51 -10.21 -2.93 -2.26
C LYS A 51 -9.28 -3.63 -1.26
N PRO A 52 -8.49 -2.87 -0.47
CA PRO A 52 -7.68 -3.45 0.59
C PRO A 52 -8.60 -4.06 1.66
N THR A 53 -8.35 -5.31 2.02
CA THR A 53 -9.12 -6.04 3.03
C THR A 53 -8.62 -5.77 4.46
N GLY A 54 -7.41 -5.23 4.58
CA GLY A 54 -6.69 -5.11 5.85
C GLY A 54 -5.91 -6.39 6.23
N GLU A 55 -6.05 -7.46 5.45
CA GLU A 55 -5.28 -8.69 5.62
C GLU A 55 -3.98 -8.61 4.83
N PHE A 56 -2.93 -9.24 5.36
CA PHE A 56 -1.62 -9.31 4.75
C PHE A 56 -1.23 -10.77 4.51
N GLU A 57 -0.76 -11.06 3.31
CA GLU A 57 -0.33 -12.40 2.90
C GLU A 57 1.19 -12.41 2.77
N ALA A 58 1.85 -13.27 3.55
CA ALA A 58 3.28 -13.52 3.43
C ALA A 58 3.61 -14.20 2.09
N LEU A 59 4.66 -13.71 1.44
CA LEU A 59 5.07 -14.19 0.13
C LEU A 59 6.17 -15.26 0.26
N ASP A 60 6.10 -16.27 -0.60
CA ASP A 60 7.13 -17.31 -0.72
C ASP A 60 8.39 -16.74 -1.42
N LEU A 61 9.51 -16.78 -0.70
CA LEU A 61 10.77 -16.17 -1.09
C LEU A 61 11.46 -16.87 -2.27
N THR A 62 11.06 -18.11 -2.56
CA THR A 62 11.66 -18.92 -3.65
C THR A 62 11.16 -18.51 -5.03
N ARG A 63 10.03 -17.80 -5.09
CA ARG A 63 9.40 -17.38 -6.35
C ARG A 63 9.95 -16.06 -6.84
N GLN A 64 9.80 -15.83 -8.15
CA GLN A 64 10.24 -14.60 -8.79
C GLN A 64 9.20 -13.50 -8.63
N VAL A 65 9.65 -12.25 -8.67
CA VAL A 65 8.78 -11.05 -8.59
C VAL A 65 7.64 -11.12 -9.61
N ARG A 66 7.93 -11.55 -10.84
CA ARG A 66 6.93 -11.69 -11.90
C ARG A 66 5.83 -12.71 -11.60
N ASP A 67 6.11 -13.74 -10.80
CA ASP A 67 5.17 -14.82 -10.50
C ASP A 67 4.04 -14.33 -9.57
N TYR A 68 4.28 -13.23 -8.85
CA TYR A 68 3.30 -12.58 -7.98
C TYR A 68 2.40 -11.56 -8.69
N GLY A 69 2.65 -11.29 -9.98
CA GLY A 69 1.93 -10.28 -10.74
C GLY A 69 2.16 -8.85 -10.22
N LEU A 70 3.30 -8.62 -9.57
CA LEU A 70 3.67 -7.30 -9.07
C LEU A 70 3.94 -6.35 -10.25
N SER A 71 3.28 -5.21 -10.23
CA SER A 71 3.54 -4.09 -11.12
C SER A 71 4.84 -3.39 -10.72
N GLY A 72 5.51 -2.75 -11.68
CA GLY A 72 6.55 -1.79 -11.33
C GLY A 72 5.90 -0.73 -10.45
N TRP A 73 6.46 -0.44 -9.27
CA TRP A 73 5.89 0.46 -8.24
C TRP A 73 4.88 -0.15 -7.26
N ASP A 74 4.74 -1.48 -7.18
CA ASP A 74 3.93 -2.06 -6.10
C ASP A 74 4.56 -1.87 -4.71
N THR A 75 3.69 -1.63 -3.73
CA THR A 75 4.07 -1.53 -2.32
C THR A 75 4.04 -2.90 -1.66
N LEU A 76 5.18 -3.31 -1.12
CA LEU A 76 5.32 -4.46 -0.24
C LEU A 76 5.42 -4.00 1.21
N TYR A 77 5.01 -4.88 2.12
CA TYR A 77 4.99 -4.63 3.55
C TYR A 77 5.91 -5.60 4.27
N LEU A 78 6.40 -5.20 5.43
CA LEU A 78 7.21 -6.05 6.30
C LEU A 78 6.39 -6.45 7.52
N GLN A 79 6.36 -7.74 7.80
CA GLN A 79 5.73 -8.28 8.99
C GLN A 79 6.81 -8.79 9.94
N PHE A 80 7.06 -8.05 11.02
CA PHE A 80 8.09 -8.38 12.00
C PHE A 80 7.67 -9.54 12.90
N ARG A 81 8.66 -10.23 13.46
CA ARG A 81 8.47 -11.22 14.52
C ARG A 81 8.78 -10.62 15.88
N ASP A 82 8.13 -11.14 16.91
CA ASP A 82 8.45 -10.85 18.29
C ASP A 82 9.62 -11.72 18.80
N SER A 83 10.01 -11.56 20.07
CA SER A 83 11.06 -12.38 20.70
C SER A 83 10.70 -13.87 20.83
N SER A 84 9.41 -14.21 20.70
CA SER A 84 8.88 -15.57 20.77
C SER A 84 8.89 -16.25 19.39
N GLY A 85 9.10 -15.48 18.32
CA GLY A 85 9.06 -15.92 16.92
C GLY A 85 7.69 -15.77 16.26
N ASP A 86 6.71 -15.19 16.95
CA ASP A 86 5.35 -14.97 16.48
C ASP A 86 5.28 -13.73 15.58
N LEU A 87 4.47 -13.81 14.53
CA LEU A 87 4.28 -12.68 13.59
C LEU A 87 3.41 -11.59 14.22
N LEU A 88 3.95 -10.38 14.26
CA LEU A 88 3.23 -9.19 14.69
C LEU A 88 2.26 -8.70 13.61
N PRO A 89 1.19 -7.97 13.98
CA PRO A 89 0.36 -7.29 13.00
C PRO A 89 1.16 -6.27 12.19
N VAL A 90 0.88 -6.16 10.89
CA VAL A 90 1.51 -5.14 10.04
C VAL A 90 0.94 -3.77 10.40
N THR A 91 1.81 -2.87 10.84
CA THR A 91 1.49 -1.46 11.08
C THR A 91 2.20 -0.59 10.04
N PHE A 92 1.49 0.37 9.45
CA PHE A 92 2.07 1.31 8.50
C PHE A 92 1.39 2.67 8.58
N SER A 93 2.16 3.74 8.36
CA SER A 93 1.63 5.08 8.14
C SER A 93 1.77 5.41 6.66
N GLN A 94 0.64 5.65 5.97
CA GLN A 94 0.70 6.23 4.64
C GLN A 94 1.10 7.70 4.75
N PRO A 95 2.14 8.15 4.04
CA PRO A 95 2.44 9.57 3.96
C PRO A 95 1.25 10.31 3.34
N THR A 96 0.91 11.47 3.90
CA THR A 96 -0.13 12.35 3.37
C THR A 96 0.31 12.91 2.03
N ILE A 97 -0.59 12.90 1.04
CA ILE A 97 -0.35 13.38 -0.33
C ILE A 97 -0.89 14.82 -0.50
N GLU A 98 -1.24 15.51 0.59
CA GLU A 98 -1.74 16.88 0.52
C GLU A 98 -0.61 17.82 0.06
N ASP A 99 -0.66 18.23 -1.21
CA ASP A 99 -0.04 19.47 -1.70
C ASP A 99 -0.57 20.61 -0.80
N GLU A 100 0.32 21.38 -0.18
CA GLU A 100 -0.01 22.49 0.73
C GLU A 100 -0.69 23.70 0.03
N ASP A 101 -1.32 23.51 -1.14
CA ASP A 101 -1.89 24.56 -2.01
C ASP A 101 -3.35 24.29 -2.43
N GLU A 102 -4.14 23.56 -1.64
CA GLU A 102 -5.61 23.53 -1.84
C GLU A 102 -6.28 24.70 -1.10
N GLU A 103 -6.37 25.87 -1.77
CA GLU A 103 -7.30 26.93 -1.34
C GLU A 103 -8.71 26.33 -1.20
N PRO A 104 -9.42 26.56 -0.08
CA PRO A 104 -10.73 25.96 0.12
C PRO A 104 -11.70 26.44 -0.97
N PRO A 105 -12.55 25.56 -1.53
CA PRO A 105 -13.60 26.00 -2.42
C PRO A 105 -14.51 26.94 -1.64
N ILE A 106 -14.57 28.20 -2.08
CA ILE A 106 -15.57 29.18 -1.64
C ILE A 106 -16.95 28.53 -1.81
N GLU A 107 -17.61 28.22 -0.70
CA GLU A 107 -19.00 27.76 -0.68
C GLU A 107 -19.89 28.91 -1.14
N GLU A 108 -20.13 29.03 -2.45
CA GLU A 108 -21.23 29.86 -2.93
C GLU A 108 -22.54 29.16 -2.58
N ASP A 109 -23.17 29.69 -1.53
CA ASP A 109 -24.49 29.36 -0.99
C ASP A 109 -25.55 29.46 -2.09
N PHE A 110 -25.85 28.35 -2.78
CA PHE A 110 -26.98 28.26 -3.70
C PHE A 110 -28.23 27.84 -2.90
N PRO A 111 -29.21 28.74 -2.67
CA PRO A 111 -30.44 28.35 -2.00
C PRO A 111 -31.29 27.44 -2.90
N MET A 112 -31.41 26.17 -2.51
CA MET A 112 -32.36 25.23 -3.10
C MET A 112 -33.80 25.76 -2.94
N SER A 113 -34.46 26.02 -4.07
CA SER A 113 -35.90 26.28 -4.11
C SER A 113 -36.61 25.25 -5.01
N SER A 114 -37.17 24.24 -4.34
CA SER A 114 -38.53 23.71 -4.52
C SER A 114 -39.11 23.51 -5.94
N THR A 115 -39.35 22.23 -6.24
CA THR A 115 -40.61 21.65 -6.78
C THR A 115 -41.26 22.29 -8.02
N SER A 116 -41.26 21.57 -9.15
CA SER A 116 -42.51 21.33 -9.93
C SER A 116 -42.33 20.34 -11.10
N LYS A 117 -43.36 19.50 -11.26
CA LYS A 117 -43.62 18.56 -12.35
C LYS A 117 -43.54 19.21 -13.73
N GLY A 118 -42.87 18.57 -14.71
CA GLY A 118 -42.94 18.97 -16.12
C GLY A 118 -42.58 17.86 -17.10
N LYS A 119 -43.55 17.42 -17.90
CA LYS A 119 -43.43 16.48 -19.04
C LYS A 119 -42.71 17.14 -20.24
N ARG A 120 -41.90 16.39 -21.01
CA ARG A 120 -41.89 16.25 -22.50
C ARG A 120 -40.55 15.66 -23.01
N LYS A 121 -40.60 14.45 -23.61
CA LYS A 121 -40.55 14.08 -25.05
C LYS A 121 -39.13 14.02 -25.63
N ALA A 122 -38.69 12.79 -25.93
CA ALA A 122 -37.51 12.50 -26.75
C ALA A 122 -37.76 12.96 -28.20
N GLN A 123 -36.77 13.64 -28.79
CA GLN A 123 -36.69 13.81 -30.24
C GLN A 123 -36.05 12.54 -30.81
N PHE A 124 -36.85 11.78 -31.56
CA PHE A 124 -36.40 10.99 -32.69
C PHE A 124 -36.68 11.85 -33.93
N ASP A 125 -35.71 11.96 -34.84
CA ASP A 125 -35.98 12.31 -36.23
C ASP A 125 -34.98 11.54 -37.13
N ASP A 126 -35.46 11.26 -38.34
CA ASP A 126 -35.06 10.27 -39.35
C ASP A 126 -33.77 10.63 -40.12
#